data_AF-G5K190-F1
#
_entry.id   AF-G5K190-F1
#
_cell.length_a   1.000
_cell.length_b   1.000
_cell.length_c   1.000
_cell.angle_alpha   90.00
_cell.angle_beta   90.00
_cell.angle_gamma   90.00
#
_symmetry.space_group_name_H-M   'P 1'
#
loop_
_entity.id
_entity.type
_entity.pdbx_description
1 polymer ?
#
loop_
_entity_poly.entity_id
_entity_poly.type
_entity_poly.pdbx_seq_one_letter_code
_entity_poly.pdbx_strand_id
1 'polypeptide(L)'
;MTIRIRVATEADAKALREIYKPYVTQTAITFDYEVPSLEAFRQRMLSVMTFYPYLVAEENETILGYAYASQFHEGPAYAWSAELAIYLAPLARGRGIGRKLYQ
;
A
#
# COMPACT_ATOMS: atom_id res chain seq x y z
N MET A 1 0.11 20.02 11.85
CA MET A 1 0.67 18.64 11.82
C MET A 1 0.86 18.27 10.37
N THR A 2 2.03 17.73 10.03
CA THR A 2 2.47 17.56 8.63
C THR A 2 2.53 16.08 8.30
N ILE A 3 1.82 15.68 7.24
CA ILE A 3 1.91 14.33 6.68
C ILE A 3 3.30 14.15 6.07
N ARG A 4 4.05 13.15 6.56
CA ARG A 4 5.34 12.75 5.98
C ARG A 4 5.14 11.55 5.06
N ILE A 5 5.73 11.63 3.88
CA ILE A 5 5.82 10.50 2.95
C ILE A 5 7.22 9.90 3.08
N ARG A 6 7.32 8.59 3.22
CA ARG A 6 8.59 7.86 3.24
C ARG A 6 8.46 6.49 2.60
N VAL A 7 9.59 5.90 2.23
CA VAL A 7 9.65 4.49 1.81
C VAL A 7 9.27 3.60 2.99
N ALA A 8 8.46 2.58 2.72
CA ALA A 8 8.08 1.56 3.69
C ALA A 8 9.30 0.74 4.11
N THR A 9 9.23 0.15 5.29
CA THR A 9 10.20 -0.81 5.82
C THR A 9 9.48 -2.10 6.17
N GLU A 10 10.22 -3.19 6.35
CA GLU A 10 9.64 -4.47 6.76
C GLU A 10 8.81 -4.37 8.05
N ALA A 11 9.22 -3.51 8.99
CA ALA A 11 8.53 -3.28 10.25
C ALA A 11 7.11 -2.71 10.06
N ASP A 12 6.84 -2.03 8.94
CA ASP A 12 5.55 -1.44 8.65
C ASP A 12 4.50 -2.48 8.22
N ALA A 13 4.91 -3.69 7.81
CA ALA A 13 4.02 -4.71 7.22
C ALA A 13 2.77 -4.99 8.08
N LYS A 14 2.91 -4.99 9.41
CA LYS A 14 1.78 -5.19 10.33
C LYS A 14 0.75 -4.06 10.23
N ALA A 15 1.20 -2.81 10.25
CA ALA A 15 0.32 -1.65 10.18
C ALA A 15 -0.38 -1.55 8.80
N LEU A 16 0.37 -1.81 7.72
CA LEU A 16 -0.15 -1.81 6.34
C LEU A 16 -1.22 -2.88 6.15
N ARG A 17 -0.99 -4.09 6.67
CA ARG A 17 -1.97 -5.17 6.66
C ARG A 17 -3.25 -4.80 7.42
N GLU A 18 -3.15 -4.13 8.57
CA GLU A 18 -4.34 -3.69 9.31
C GLU A 18 -5.12 -2.61 8.56
N ILE A 19 -4.45 -1.73 7.80
CA ILE A 19 -5.11 -0.81 6.87
C ILE A 19 -5.80 -1.57 5.73
N TYR A 20 -5.17 -2.62 5.20
CA TYR A 20 -5.69 -3.43 4.10
C TYR A 20 -6.90 -4.29 4.47
N LYS A 21 -6.87 -4.89 5.67
CA LYS A 21 -7.88 -5.83 6.17
C LYS A 21 -9.35 -5.40 5.94
N PRO A 22 -9.81 -4.19 6.29
CA PRO A 22 -11.19 -3.79 6.04
C PRO A 22 -11.53 -3.66 4.55
N TYR A 23 -10.56 -3.45 3.67
CA TYR A 23 -10.80 -3.45 2.23
C TYR A 23 -11.18 -4.83 1.71
N VAL A 24 -10.55 -5.88 2.25
CA VAL A 24 -10.87 -7.29 1.94
C VAL A 24 -12.22 -7.69 2.51
N THR A 25 -12.47 -7.39 3.79
CA THR A 25 -13.63 -7.98 4.50
C THR A 25 -14.92 -7.18 4.38
N GLN A 26 -14.87 -5.92 3.94
CA GLN A 26 -16.02 -5.00 4.01
C GLN A 26 -16.26 -4.23 2.70
N THR A 27 -15.45 -4.41 1.66
CA THR A 27 -15.56 -3.62 0.43
C THR A 27 -15.29 -4.47 -0.82
N ALA A 28 -15.57 -3.92 -2.00
CA ALA A 28 -15.21 -4.49 -3.30
C ALA A 28 -13.98 -3.80 -3.94
N ILE A 29 -13.18 -3.06 -3.14
CA ILE A 29 -12.05 -2.27 -3.64
C ILE A 29 -10.86 -3.16 -4.02
N THR A 30 -10.71 -4.30 -3.35
CA THR A 30 -9.75 -5.35 -3.70
C THR A 30 -10.50 -6.64 -3.98
N PHE A 31 -9.92 -7.50 -4.80
CA PHE A 31 -10.51 -8.79 -5.18
C PHE A 31 -9.94 -9.97 -4.37
N ASP A 32 -9.10 -9.69 -3.37
CA ASP A 32 -8.75 -10.70 -2.37
C ASP A 32 -10.00 -11.07 -1.56
N TYR A 33 -10.27 -12.37 -1.41
CA TYR A 33 -11.39 -12.90 -0.61
C TYR A 33 -11.02 -13.13 0.86
N GLU A 34 -9.75 -13.40 1.13
CA GLU A 34 -9.24 -13.68 2.47
C GLU A 34 -8.12 -12.71 2.84
N VAL A 35 -8.11 -12.28 4.10
CA VAL A 35 -7.06 -11.38 4.57
C VAL A 35 -5.77 -12.19 4.67
N PRO A 36 -4.70 -11.81 3.95
CA PRO A 36 -3.45 -12.57 3.99
C PRO A 36 -2.89 -12.64 5.42
N SER A 37 -2.11 -13.68 5.71
CA SER A 37 -1.34 -13.72 6.95
C SER A 37 -0.32 -12.57 6.98
N LEU A 38 0.17 -12.22 8.18
CA LEU A 38 1.21 -11.19 8.29
C LEU A 38 2.46 -11.59 7.49
N GLU A 39 2.83 -12.86 7.52
CA GLU A 39 3.97 -13.38 6.76
C GLU A 39 3.75 -13.25 5.26
N ALA A 40 2.61 -13.71 4.74
CA ALA A 40 2.31 -13.62 3.32
C ALA A 40 2.26 -12.16 2.82
N PHE A 41 1.65 -11.27 3.60
CA PHE A 41 1.61 -9.84 3.26
C PHE A 41 3.01 -9.22 3.25
N ARG A 42 3.83 -9.54 4.26
CA ARG A 42 5.23 -9.08 4.32
C ARG A 42 6.03 -9.55 3.12
N GLN A 43 5.95 -10.84 2.78
CA GLN A 43 6.67 -11.39 1.62
C GLN A 43 6.22 -10.74 0.31
N ARG A 44 4.91 -10.52 0.13
CA ARG A 44 4.37 -9.78 -1.02
C ARG A 44 4.96 -8.36 -1.08
N MET A 45 4.96 -7.63 0.03
CA MET A 45 5.52 -6.28 0.12
C MET A 45 7.02 -6.25 -0.25
N LEU A 46 7.82 -7.13 0.35
CA LEU A 46 9.26 -7.21 0.09
C LEU A 46 9.56 -7.60 -1.36
N SER A 47 8.79 -8.53 -1.93
CA SER A 47 8.89 -8.92 -3.34
C SER A 47 8.64 -7.74 -4.28
N VAL A 48 7.58 -6.96 -4.05
CA VAL A 48 7.31 -5.73 -4.81
C VAL A 48 8.46 -4.73 -4.67
N MET A 49 8.98 -4.56 -3.46
CA MET A 49 10.08 -3.64 -3.15
C MET A 49 11.43 -3.99 -3.79
N THR A 50 11.58 -5.17 -4.40
CA THR A 50 12.78 -5.51 -5.18
C THR A 50 12.94 -4.63 -6.42
N PHE A 51 11.84 -4.07 -6.94
CA PHE A 51 11.85 -3.27 -8.15
C PHE A 51 10.98 -2.01 -8.07
N TYR A 52 9.83 -2.07 -7.39
CA TYR A 52 8.87 -0.98 -7.34
C TYR A 52 8.84 -0.30 -5.97
N PRO A 53 8.55 1.01 -5.91
CA PRO A 53 8.43 1.72 -4.64
C PRO A 53 7.20 1.26 -3.85
N TYR A 54 7.38 1.22 -2.53
CA TYR A 54 6.32 1.08 -1.55
C TYR A 54 6.44 2.27 -0.58
N LEU A 55 5.41 3.11 -0.54
CA LEU A 55 5.40 4.37 0.20
C LEU A 55 4.37 4.32 1.31
N VAL A 56 4.67 4.97 2.44
CA VAL A 56 3.72 5.18 3.53
C VAL A 56 3.52 6.67 3.78
N ALA A 57 2.30 7.03 4.16
CA ALA A 57 1.96 8.33 4.68
C ALA A 57 1.79 8.22 6.20
N GLU A 58 2.64 8.93 6.95
CA GLU A 58 2.61 8.92 8.41
C GLU A 58 2.40 10.32 9.01
N GLU A 59 1.72 10.34 10.16
CA GLU A 59 1.53 11.52 11.00
C GLU A 59 1.71 11.11 12.45
N ASN A 60 2.61 11.77 13.19
CA ASN A 60 2.92 11.44 14.59
C ASN A 60 3.18 9.93 14.78
N GLU A 61 4.05 9.36 13.95
CA GLU A 61 4.43 7.93 13.95
C GLU A 61 3.27 6.95 13.64
N THR A 62 2.08 7.46 13.34
CA THR A 62 0.93 6.66 12.94
C THR A 62 0.84 6.62 11.42
N ILE A 63 0.88 5.41 10.85
CA ILE A 63 0.67 5.21 9.41
C ILE A 63 -0.82 5.39 9.11
N LEU A 64 -1.12 6.31 8.20
CA LEU A 64 -2.46 6.68 7.79
C LEU A 64 -2.86 6.08 6.44
N GLY A 65 -1.89 5.55 5.70
CA GLY A 65 -2.11 4.96 4.40
C GLY A 65 -0.79 4.60 3.74
N TYR A 66 -0.89 3.87 2.63
CA TYR A 66 0.26 3.46 1.84
C TYR A 66 -0.10 3.40 0.36
N ALA A 67 0.93 3.44 -0.46
CA ALA A 67 0.84 3.28 -1.90
C ALA A 67 1.98 2.39 -2.39
N TYR A 68 1.75 1.61 -3.44
CA TYR A 68 2.81 0.89 -4.10
C TYR A 68 2.54 0.77 -5.59
N ALA A 69 3.60 0.75 -6.37
CA ALA A 69 3.54 0.33 -7.76
C ALA A 69 3.80 -1.17 -7.87
N SER A 70 3.27 -1.81 -8.91
CA SER A 70 3.58 -3.20 -9.25
C SER A 70 3.60 -3.40 -10.76
N GLN A 71 4.14 -4.53 -11.18
CA GLN A 71 4.11 -4.95 -12.57
C GLN A 71 2.65 -5.04 -13.05
N PHE A 72 2.34 -4.37 -14.16
CA PHE A 72 0.99 -4.39 -14.74
C PHE A 72 0.67 -5.74 -15.39
N HIS A 73 1.59 -6.26 -16.22
CA HIS A 73 1.44 -7.57 -16.86
C HIS A 73 2.83 -8.17 -17.15
N GLU A 74 2.92 -9.50 -17.15
CA GLU A 74 4.06 -10.25 -17.68
C GLU A 74 4.35 -9.97 -19.16
N GLY A 75 5.64 -9.99 -19.53
CA GLY A 75 6.12 -9.84 -20.90
C GLY A 75 6.85 -8.52 -21.17
N PRO A 76 7.86 -8.50 -22.06
CA PRO A 76 8.75 -7.35 -22.25
C PRO A 76 8.04 -6.12 -22.82
N ALA A 77 6.95 -6.29 -23.57
CA ALA A 77 6.17 -5.19 -24.10
C ALA A 77 5.52 -4.32 -23.00
N TYR A 78 5.26 -4.90 -21.82
CA TYR A 78 4.67 -4.20 -20.67
C TYR A 78 5.71 -3.68 -19.67
N ALA A 79 7.01 -3.80 -19.97
CA ALA A 79 8.08 -3.40 -19.05
C ALA A 79 8.07 -1.89 -18.71
N TRP A 80 7.40 -1.08 -19.53
CA TRP A 80 7.21 0.36 -19.32
C TRP A 80 5.89 0.73 -18.63
N SER A 81 5.07 -0.27 -18.28
CA SER A 81 3.77 -0.09 -17.64
C SER A 81 3.80 -0.59 -16.20
N ALA A 82 3.29 0.24 -15.29
CA ALA A 82 3.12 -0.12 -13.88
C ALA A 82 1.67 0.13 -13.46
N GLU A 83 1.19 -0.70 -12.54
CA GLU A 83 -0.07 -0.50 -11.85
C GLU A 83 0.19 0.18 -10.49
N LEU A 84 -0.70 1.08 -10.08
CA LEU A 84 -0.62 1.78 -8.80
C LEU A 84 -1.79 1.39 -7.90
N ALA A 85 -1.51 1.00 -6.67
CA ALA A 85 -2.50 0.80 -5.63
C ALA A 85 -2.29 1.79 -4.48
N ILE A 86 -3.39 2.32 -3.92
CA ILE A 86 -3.38 3.21 -2.75
C ILE A 86 -4.46 2.76 -1.76
N TYR A 87 -4.08 2.56 -0.50
CA TYR A 87 -4.99 2.21 0.59
C TYR A 87 -4.81 3.18 1.76
N LEU A 88 -5.92 3.67 2.31
CA LEU A 88 -5.93 4.61 3.42
C LEU A 88 -6.65 4.02 4.63
N ALA A 89 -6.17 4.31 5.83
CA ALA A 89 -6.93 4.05 7.04
C ALA A 89 -8.32 4.72 6.92
N PRO A 90 -9.42 4.10 7.43
CA PRO A 90 -10.76 4.66 7.29
C PRO A 90 -10.89 6.12 7.74
N LEU A 91 -10.24 6.47 8.86
CA LEU A 91 -10.23 7.83 9.43
C LEU A 91 -9.31 8.81 8.70
N ALA A 92 -8.47 8.34 7.77
CA ALA A 92 -7.55 9.17 6.99
C ALA A 92 -8.15 9.67 5.67
N ARG A 93 -9.34 9.18 5.28
CA ARG A 93 -10.03 9.54 4.04
C ARG A 93 -10.48 11.00 4.05
N GLY A 94 -10.58 11.62 2.87
CA GLY A 94 -11.00 13.03 2.73
C GLY A 94 -9.96 14.09 3.13
N ARG A 95 -8.79 13.68 3.64
CA ARG A 95 -7.73 14.60 4.12
C ARG A 95 -6.64 14.93 3.09
N GLY A 96 -6.85 14.57 1.82
CA GLY A 96 -5.87 14.78 0.74
C GLY A 96 -4.64 13.85 0.80
N ILE A 97 -4.60 12.86 1.69
CA ILE A 97 -3.46 11.95 1.88
C ILE A 97 -3.23 11.07 0.64
N GLY A 98 -4.29 10.55 0.02
CA GLY A 98 -4.16 9.77 -1.22
C GLY A 98 -3.50 10.56 -2.35
N ARG A 99 -3.80 11.86 -2.46
CA ARG A 99 -3.12 12.75 -3.42
C ARG A 99 -1.64 12.92 -3.08
N LYS A 100 -1.30 13.09 -1.80
CA LYS A 100 0.10 13.19 -1.36
C LYS A 100 0.90 11.91 -1.60
N LEU A 101 0.26 10.74 -1.57
CA LEU A 101 0.89 9.46 -1.90
C LEU A 101 1.07 9.26 -3.41
N TYR A 102 0.24 9.91 -4.23
CA TYR A 102 0.31 9.83 -5.70
C TYR A 102 1.39 10.73 -6.31
N GLN A 103 1.67 11.87 -5.68
CA GLN A 103 2.64 12.88 -6.13
C GLN A 103 4.06 12.54 -5.71
#